data_AF-A0A7T1I087-F1
#
_entry.id   AF-A0A7T1I087-F1
#
_cell.length_a   1.000
_cell.length_b   1.000
_cell.length_c   1.000
_cell.angle_alpha   90.00
_cell.angle_beta   90.00
_cell.angle_gamma   90.00
#
_symmetry.space_group_name_H-M   'P 1'
#
loop_
_entity.id
_entity.type
_entity.pdbx_description
1 polymer ?
#
loop_
_entity_poly.entity_id
_entity_poly.type
_entity_poly.pdbx_seq_one_letter_code
_entity_poly.pdbx_strand_id
1 'polypeptide(L)'
;MHVIAADEHPLLRELSSDQLAAFTIDSAGSGLHWPALDLDLDLDGLRARPTEAQAVHRRRRGVALQQWLDIHPEATAQMGKELRQAVDQVVEGKTDLKSQLARELAEACALPPSELLDQLAELQRNP
;
A
#
# COMPACT_ATOMS: atom_id res chain seq x y z
N MET A 1 11.48 -21.37 3.78
CA MET A 1 10.58 -20.78 4.78
C MET A 1 11.29 -19.56 5.33
N HIS A 2 10.74 -18.35 5.12
CA HIS A 2 11.30 -17.14 5.72
C HIS A 2 10.55 -16.85 7.02
N VAL A 3 11.30 -16.61 8.08
CA VAL A 3 10.77 -16.22 9.40
C VAL A 3 11.15 -14.75 9.59
N ILE A 4 10.18 -13.93 9.97
CA ILE A 4 10.39 -12.54 10.35
C ILE A 4 10.21 -12.50 11.86
N ALA A 5 11.29 -12.24 12.59
CA ALA A 5 11.25 -12.15 14.04
C ALA A 5 10.70 -10.76 14.41
N ALA A 6 9.57 -10.73 15.13
CA ALA A 6 8.87 -9.48 15.45
C ALA A 6 9.70 -8.53 16.34
N ASP A 7 10.58 -9.07 17.16
CA ASP A 7 11.51 -8.34 18.02
C ASP A 7 12.64 -7.63 17.23
N GLU A 8 12.87 -8.01 15.98
CA GLU A 8 13.84 -7.35 15.08
C GLU A 8 13.24 -6.15 14.33
N HIS A 9 11.91 -5.99 14.35
CA HIS A 9 11.23 -4.90 13.66
C HIS A 9 10.83 -3.78 14.65
N PRO A 10 11.29 -2.51 14.46
CA PRO A 10 11.11 -1.43 15.43
C PRO A 10 9.67 -1.15 15.85
N LEU A 11 8.73 -1.33 14.93
CA LEU A 11 7.29 -1.13 15.19
C LEU A 11 6.64 -2.36 15.85
N LEU A 12 7.18 -3.56 15.65
CA LEU A 12 6.58 -4.79 16.17
C LEU A 12 7.11 -5.15 17.57
N ARG A 13 8.34 -4.77 17.90
CA ARG A 13 8.94 -5.00 19.23
C ARG A 13 8.19 -4.32 20.38
N GLU A 14 7.39 -3.30 20.08
CA GLU A 14 6.66 -2.49 21.07
C GLU A 14 5.23 -3.03 21.30
N LEU A 15 4.81 -4.03 20.50
CA LEU A 15 3.51 -4.66 20.62
C LEU A 15 3.56 -5.84 21.59
N SER A 16 2.52 -5.98 22.41
CA SER A 16 2.31 -7.18 23.22
C SER A 16 2.03 -8.41 22.34
N SER A 17 2.17 -9.62 22.88
CA SER A 17 1.88 -10.85 22.16
C SER A 17 0.44 -10.91 21.62
N ASP A 18 -0.54 -10.43 22.40
CA ASP A 18 -1.94 -10.38 22.00
C ASP A 18 -2.16 -9.40 20.84
N GLN A 19 -1.48 -8.25 20.87
CA GLN A 19 -1.51 -7.29 19.77
C GLN A 19 -0.85 -7.89 18.52
N LEU A 20 0.33 -8.51 18.64
CA LEU A 20 1.00 -9.17 17.52
C LEU A 20 0.15 -10.25 16.87
N ALA A 21 -0.63 -11.02 17.62
CA ALA A 21 -1.50 -12.06 17.08
C ALA A 21 -2.76 -11.52 16.39
N ALA A 22 -3.12 -10.25 16.62
CA ALA A 22 -4.37 -9.66 16.14
C ALA A 22 -4.30 -9.08 14.72
N PHE A 23 -3.24 -9.39 13.95
CA PHE A 23 -3.16 -8.92 12.57
C PHE A 23 -4.14 -9.66 11.66
N THR A 24 -4.59 -8.97 10.63
CA THR A 24 -5.23 -9.53 9.45
C THR A 24 -4.29 -9.36 8.27
N ILE A 25 -4.27 -10.32 7.35
CA ILE A 25 -3.64 -10.09 6.05
C ILE A 25 -4.56 -9.14 5.28
N ASP A 26 -3.99 -8.12 4.63
CA ASP A 26 -4.77 -7.28 3.72
C ASP A 26 -5.42 -8.13 2.62
N SER A 27 -6.49 -7.62 2.01
CA SER A 27 -7.23 -8.34 0.96
C SER A 27 -6.36 -8.70 -0.25
N ALA A 28 -5.31 -7.91 -0.48
CA ALA A 28 -4.33 -8.09 -1.54
C ALA A 28 -3.29 -9.20 -1.24
N GLY A 29 -3.19 -9.68 0.00
CA GLY A 29 -2.16 -10.63 0.42
C GLY A 29 -0.74 -10.04 0.47
N SER A 30 -0.62 -8.72 0.43
CA SER A 30 0.64 -7.98 0.37
C SER A 30 1.09 -7.41 1.72
N GLY A 31 0.21 -7.33 2.71
CA GLY A 31 0.49 -6.63 3.97
C GLY A 31 -0.14 -7.27 5.20
N LEU A 32 0.39 -6.91 6.36
CA LEU A 32 -0.18 -7.15 7.68
C LEU A 32 -0.87 -5.87 8.16
N HIS A 33 -2.13 -5.97 8.52
CA HIS A 33 -2.94 -4.88 9.05
C HIS A 33 -3.34 -5.19 10.50
N TRP A 34 -3.19 -4.24 11.41
CA TRP A 34 -3.68 -4.30 12.79
C TRP A 34 -4.81 -3.27 13.00
N PRO A 35 -6.09 -3.66 12.87
CA PRO A 35 -7.23 -2.73 12.89
C PRO A 35 -7.33 -1.91 14.19
N ALA A 36 -7.06 -2.55 15.33
CA ALA A 36 -7.13 -1.91 16.64
C ALA A 36 -6.02 -0.85 16.87
N LEU A 37 -4.98 -0.87 16.04
CA LEU A 37 -3.81 0.01 16.15
C LEU A 37 -3.71 0.99 14.97
N ASP A 38 -4.61 0.88 13.98
CA ASP A 38 -4.50 1.58 12.68
C ASP A 38 -3.08 1.49 12.09
N LEU A 39 -2.48 0.30 12.21
CA LEU A 39 -1.11 0.01 11.78
C LEU A 39 -1.12 -0.91 10.55
N ASP A 40 -0.50 -0.44 9.47
CA ASP A 40 -0.28 -1.19 8.24
C ASP A 40 1.23 -1.46 8.04
N LEU A 41 1.60 -2.72 7.83
CA LEU A 41 2.96 -3.12 7.46
C LEU A 41 2.94 -3.94 6.18
N ASP A 42 3.64 -3.48 5.16
CA ASP A 42 3.86 -4.25 3.94
C ASP A 42 4.75 -5.48 4.26
N LEU A 43 4.37 -6.66 3.77
CA LEU A 43 5.19 -7.89 3.89
C LEU A 43 6.56 -7.72 3.21
N ASP A 44 6.66 -6.85 2.21
CA ASP A 44 7.91 -6.48 1.56
C ASP A 44 8.72 -5.46 2.35
N GLY A 45 8.11 -4.71 3.28
CA GLY A 45 8.80 -3.91 4.28
C GLY A 45 9.32 -4.75 5.45
N LEU A 46 8.58 -5.81 5.81
CA LEU A 46 8.96 -6.78 6.84
C LEU A 46 10.09 -7.71 6.39
N ARG A 47 10.10 -8.10 5.11
CA ARG A 47 11.29 -8.68 4.49
C ARG A 47 12.24 -7.53 4.23
N ALA A 48 13.28 -7.34 5.05
CA ALA A 48 14.32 -6.35 4.79
C ALA A 48 14.93 -6.54 3.37
N ARG A 49 14.30 -5.94 2.35
CA ARG A 49 14.72 -6.00 0.97
C ARG A 49 15.76 -4.89 0.76
N PRO A 50 16.85 -5.14 0.03
CA PRO A 50 17.81 -4.10 -0.32
C PRO A 50 17.07 -2.91 -0.97
N THR A 51 17.57 -1.69 -0.75
CA THR A 51 16.96 -0.41 -1.17
C THR A 51 16.54 -0.41 -2.64
N GLU A 52 17.29 -1.13 -3.49
CA GLU A 52 16.98 -1.32 -4.91
C GLU A 52 15.70 -2.12 -5.15
N ALA A 53 15.42 -3.16 -4.37
CA ALA A 53 14.20 -3.95 -4.49
C ALA A 53 12.96 -3.17 -4.01
N GLN A 54 13.12 -2.25 -3.05
CA GLN A 54 12.07 -1.30 -2.67
C GLN A 54 11.81 -0.28 -3.79
N ALA A 55 12.85 0.24 -4.44
CA ALA A 55 12.70 1.13 -5.59
C ALA A 55 12.02 0.44 -6.79
N VAL A 56 12.35 -0.83 -7.05
CA VAL A 56 11.67 -1.63 -8.08
C VAL A 56 10.19 -1.84 -7.72
N HIS A 57 9.88 -2.14 -6.46
CA HIS A 57 8.49 -2.30 -6.01
C HIS A 57 7.70 -0.98 -6.16
N ARG A 58 8.24 0.14 -5.66
CA ARG A 58 7.62 1.47 -5.80
C ARG A 58 7.32 1.83 -7.24
N ARG A 59 8.26 1.56 -8.15
CA ARG A 59 8.04 1.78 -9.59
C ARG A 59 6.90 0.93 -10.13
N ARG A 60 6.83 -0.36 -9.76
CA ARG A 60 5.74 -1.25 -10.21
C ARG A 60 4.38 -0.82 -9.66
N ARG A 61 4.32 -0.40 -8.40
CA ARG A 61 3.11 0.17 -7.79
C ARG A 61 2.69 1.46 -8.48
N GLY A 62 3.65 2.33 -8.81
CA GLY A 62 3.39 3.56 -9.56
C GLY A 62 2.83 3.30 -10.96
N VAL A 63 3.36 2.30 -11.68
CA VAL A 63 2.82 1.86 -12.98
C VAL A 63 1.40 1.32 -12.83
N ALA A 64 1.14 0.46 -11.86
CA ALA A 64 -0.19 -0.07 -11.59
C ALA A 64 -1.18 1.06 -11.23
N LEU A 65 -0.74 2.05 -10.45
CA LEU A 65 -1.56 3.21 -10.13
C LEU A 65 -1.87 4.05 -11.37
N GLN A 66 -0.90 4.27 -12.25
CA GLN A 66 -1.15 4.96 -13.52
C GLN A 66 -2.17 4.22 -14.38
N GLN A 67 -2.02 2.90 -14.54
CA GLN A 67 -2.97 2.07 -15.28
C GLN A 67 -4.38 2.14 -14.68
N TRP A 68 -4.47 2.12 -13.34
CA TRP A 68 -5.75 2.26 -12.65
C TRP A 68 -6.39 3.64 -12.90
N LEU A 69 -5.61 4.72 -12.88
CA LEU A 69 -6.11 6.07 -13.18
C LEU A 69 -6.56 6.22 -14.64
N ASP A 70 -5.93 5.49 -15.56
CA ASP A 70 -6.36 5.46 -16.97
C ASP A 70 -7.71 4.75 -17.14
N ILE A 71 -8.01 3.74 -16.29
CA ILE A 71 -9.29 3.01 -16.27
C ILE A 71 -10.38 3.82 -15.55
N HIS A 72 -10.00 4.61 -14.53
CA HIS A 72 -10.89 5.38 -13.66
C HIS A 72 -10.63 6.90 -13.78
N PRO A 73 -10.92 7.53 -14.94
CA PRO A 73 -10.66 8.96 -15.15
C PRO A 73 -11.41 9.86 -14.17
N GLU A 74 -12.54 9.42 -13.62
CA GLU A 74 -13.30 10.10 -12.56
C GLU A 74 -12.48 10.35 -11.29
N ALA A 75 -11.53 9.46 -10.96
CA ALA A 75 -10.62 9.66 -9.83
C ALA A 75 -9.84 10.94 -10.00
N THR A 76 -9.40 11.24 -11.23
CA THR A 76 -8.57 12.42 -11.57
C THR A 76 -9.36 13.70 -11.69
N ALA A 77 -10.65 13.61 -12.06
CA ALA A 77 -11.54 14.74 -12.26
C ALA A 77 -11.86 15.47 -10.95
N GLN A 78 -11.85 14.75 -9.83
CA GLN A 78 -12.16 15.28 -8.51
C GLN A 78 -10.91 15.66 -7.68
N MET A 79 -9.70 15.46 -8.23
CA MET A 79 -8.46 15.73 -7.48
C MET A 79 -8.18 17.21 -7.31
N GLY A 80 -8.04 17.63 -6.06
CA GLY A 80 -7.35 18.87 -5.71
C GLY A 80 -5.86 18.83 -6.07
N LYS A 81 -5.21 20.00 -6.06
CA LYS A 81 -3.78 20.15 -6.41
C LYS A 81 -2.85 19.31 -5.52
N GLU A 82 -3.14 19.23 -4.22
CA GLU A 82 -2.34 18.49 -3.25
C GLU A 82 -2.44 16.99 -3.46
N LEU A 83 -3.66 16.48 -3.68
CA LEU A 83 -3.93 15.09 -3.97
C LEU A 83 -3.22 14.65 -5.27
N ARG A 84 -3.33 15.45 -6.33
CA ARG A 84 -2.65 15.19 -7.60
C ARG A 84 -1.13 15.12 -7.43
N GLN A 85 -0.54 16.04 -6.68
CA GLN A 85 0.89 16.00 -6.39
C GLN A 85 1.29 14.73 -5.63
N ALA A 86 0.50 14.28 -4.66
CA ALA A 86 0.77 13.05 -3.92
C ALA A 86 0.68 11.81 -4.82
N VAL A 87 -0.32 11.75 -5.71
CA VAL A 87 -0.44 10.71 -6.74
C VAL A 87 0.78 10.69 -7.66
N ASP A 88 1.21 11.84 -8.18
CA ASP A 88 2.37 11.94 -9.06
C ASP A 88 3.64 11.38 -8.39
N GLN A 89 3.86 11.66 -7.10
CA GLN A 89 5.00 11.10 -6.36
C GLN A 89 4.96 9.57 -6.26
N VAL A 90 3.77 8.97 -6.19
CA VAL A 90 3.60 7.50 -6.16
C VAL A 90 3.79 6.92 -7.57
N VAL A 91 3.20 7.54 -8.59
CA VAL A 91 3.34 7.13 -10.00
C VAL A 91 4.81 7.14 -10.44
N GLU A 92 5.56 8.17 -10.04
CA GLU A 92 7.00 8.26 -10.31
C GLU A 92 7.85 7.30 -9.45
N GLY A 93 7.23 6.57 -8.51
CA GLY A 93 7.90 5.65 -7.58
C GLY A 93 8.80 6.36 -6.56
N LYS A 94 8.59 7.65 -6.31
CA LYS A 94 9.35 8.45 -5.34
C LYS A 94 8.91 8.16 -3.91
N THR A 95 7.64 7.81 -3.71
CA THR A 95 7.07 7.46 -2.41
C THR A 95 6.10 6.29 -2.52
N ASP A 96 5.76 5.69 -1.38
CA ASP A 96 4.78 4.61 -1.29
C ASP A 96 3.35 5.17 -1.27
N LEU A 97 2.40 4.34 -1.71
CA LEU A 97 0.98 4.66 -1.60
C LEU A 97 0.55 4.57 -0.14
N LYS A 98 0.29 5.73 0.48
CA LYS A 98 -0.21 5.80 1.86
C LYS A 98 -1.69 5.44 1.94
N SER A 99 -2.12 4.84 3.05
CA SER A 99 -3.52 4.44 3.28
C SER A 99 -4.52 5.60 3.13
N GLN A 100 -4.14 6.82 3.57
CA GLN A 100 -4.96 8.02 3.39
C GLN A 100 -5.17 8.37 1.90
N LEU A 101 -4.10 8.29 1.09
CA LEU A 101 -4.17 8.56 -0.35
C LEU A 101 -5.03 7.50 -1.06
N ALA A 102 -4.88 6.23 -0.70
CA ALA A 102 -5.73 5.15 -1.23
C ALA A 102 -7.21 5.36 -0.88
N ARG A 103 -7.53 5.85 0.32
CA ARG A 103 -8.90 6.17 0.74
C ARG A 103 -9.51 7.28 -0.11
N GLU A 104 -8.78 8.38 -0.30
CA GLU A 104 -9.26 9.52 -1.09
C GLU A 104 -9.48 9.15 -2.57
N LEU A 105 -8.60 8.33 -3.15
CA LEU A 105 -8.77 7.82 -4.51
C LEU A 105 -9.97 6.89 -4.65
N ALA A 106 -10.17 5.99 -3.68
CA ALA A 106 -11.30 5.07 -3.69
C ALA A 106 -12.63 5.82 -3.53
N GLU A 107 -12.67 6.84 -2.65
CA GLU A 107 -13.85 7.70 -2.45
C GLU A 107 -14.25 8.44 -3.74
N ALA A 108 -13.28 8.95 -4.50
CA ALA A 108 -13.53 9.61 -5.78
C ALA A 108 -14.20 8.69 -6.83
N CYS A 109 -13.99 7.38 -6.71
CA CYS A 109 -14.58 6.35 -7.56
C CYS A 109 -15.80 5.64 -6.94
N ALA A 110 -16.25 6.08 -5.77
CA ALA A 110 -17.28 5.39 -4.99
C ALA A 110 -16.97 3.89 -4.72
N LEU A 111 -15.68 3.57 -4.56
CA LEU A 111 -15.17 2.24 -4.24
C LEU A 111 -14.71 2.16 -2.79
N PRO A 112 -14.80 0.98 -2.14
CA PRO A 112 -14.14 0.78 -0.87
C PRO A 112 -12.60 0.78 -1.05
N PRO A 113 -11.83 1.33 -0.10
CA PRO A 113 -10.36 1.40 -0.20
C PRO A 113 -9.68 0.05 -0.42
N SER A 114 -10.23 -1.02 0.14
CA SER A 114 -9.73 -2.39 -0.05
C SER A 114 -9.81 -2.84 -1.50
N GLU A 115 -10.89 -2.49 -2.22
CA GLU A 115 -11.07 -2.86 -3.62
C GLU A 115 -10.09 -2.14 -4.54
N LEU A 116 -9.78 -0.86 -4.26
CA LEU A 116 -8.70 -0.15 -4.95
C LEU A 116 -7.36 -0.86 -4.75
N LEU A 117 -7.02 -1.21 -3.51
CA LEU A 117 -5.75 -1.88 -3.20
C LEU A 117 -5.64 -3.25 -3.89
N ASP A 118 -6.74 -3.99 -3.95
CA ASP A 118 -6.83 -5.27 -4.65
C ASP A 118 -6.60 -5.12 -6.16
N GLN A 119 -7.27 -4.15 -6.79
CA GLN A 119 -7.10 -3.84 -8.21
C GLN A 119 -5.65 -3.43 -8.53
N LEU A 120 -5.03 -2.60 -7.69
CA LEU A 120 -3.62 -2.23 -7.84
C LEU A 120 -2.68 -3.43 -7.70
N ALA A 121 -2.97 -4.33 -6.76
CA ALA A 121 -2.17 -5.54 -6.56
C ALA A 121 -2.32 -6.52 -7.74
N GLU A 122 -3.49 -6.60 -8.37
CA GLU A 122 -3.71 -7.39 -9.58
C GLU A 122 -2.94 -6.82 -10.78
N LEU A 123 -3.07 -5.51 -11.04
CA LEU A 123 -2.34 -4.82 -12.10
C LEU A 123 -0.82 -4.95 -11.93
N GLN A 124 -0.32 -4.84 -10.69
CA GLN A 124 1.10 -5.00 -10.39
C GLN A 124 1.63 -6.43 -10.65
N ARG A 125 0.75 -7.45 -10.60
CA ARG A 125 1.10 -8.86 -10.87
C ARG A 125 1.08 -9.19 -12.37
N ASN A 126 0.29 -8.46 -13.16
CA ASN A 126 0.12 -8.64 -14.60
C ASN A 126 0.58 -7.38 -15.38
N PRO A 127 1.89 -7.08 -15.41
CA PRO A 127 2.42 -5.85 -15.99
C PRO A 127 2.30 -5.77 -17.52
#